data_AF-A0AB32VWI1-F1
#
_entry.id   AF-A0AB32VWI1-F1
#
_cell.length_a   1.000
_cell.length_b   1.000
_cell.length_c   1.000
_cell.angle_alpha   90.00
_cell.angle_beta   90.00
_cell.angle_gamma   90.00
#
_symmetry.space_group_name_H-M   'P 1'
#
loop_
_entity.id
_entity.type
_entity.pdbx_description
1 polymer ?
#
loop_
_entity_poly.entity_id
_entity_poly.type
_entity_poly.pdbx_seq_one_letter_code
_entity_poly.pdbx_strand_id
1 'polypeptide(L)'
;MDAKKALPIDVLEEIEAWNLFKETAENDFKDSELRSVATEVAKKCAGLPVAIVTVARALRSKELYAWKDALAQLQRPSPSDMQSGVPAAVYSAIELSYNNLKSEELKQTFLLCGLLGHNARAEDLVRYGMGLRLFENVDTVEDTRNRVLTLGQPYICIET
;
A
#
# COMPACT_ATOMS: atom_id res chain seq x y z
N MET A 1 2.77 29.44 17.12
CA MET A 1 2.13 28.78 15.97
C MET A 1 0.64 28.84 16.19
N ASP A 2 -0.02 29.86 15.65
CA ASP A 2 -1.48 30.02 15.78
C ASP A 2 -2.15 29.23 14.66
N ALA A 3 -2.37 27.93 14.89
CA ALA A 3 -3.10 27.09 13.94
C ALA A 3 -4.55 27.60 13.82
N LYS A 4 -4.89 28.16 12.65
CA LYS A 4 -6.25 28.62 12.34
C LYS A 4 -7.15 27.39 12.17
N LYS A 5 -7.93 27.07 13.21
CA LYS A 5 -9.09 26.16 13.25
C LYS A 5 -8.85 24.76 12.64
N ALA A 6 -8.75 23.74 13.50
CA ALA A 6 -8.71 22.34 13.05
C ALA A 6 -10.03 21.96 12.36
N LEU A 7 -9.94 21.42 11.15
CA LEU A 7 -11.05 20.81 10.42
C LEU A 7 -10.87 19.29 10.51
N PRO A 8 -11.75 18.55 11.22
CA PRO A 8 -11.67 17.10 11.26
C PRO A 8 -11.97 16.53 9.86
N ILE A 9 -11.11 15.62 9.40
CA ILE A 9 -11.35 14.84 8.18
C ILE A 9 -11.92 13.51 8.65
N ASP A 10 -13.14 13.20 8.24
CA ASP A 10 -13.81 11.93 8.54
C ASP A 10 -13.45 10.86 7.48
N VAL A 11 -13.86 9.62 7.73
CA VAL A 11 -13.76 8.53 6.74
C VAL A 11 -14.74 8.74 5.59
N LEU A 12 -14.46 8.13 4.44
CA LEU A 12 -15.35 8.19 3.28
C LEU A 12 -16.64 7.40 3.54
N GLU A 13 -17.76 7.95 3.06
CA GLU A 13 -19.02 7.21 3.03
C GLU A 13 -18.95 6.00 2.08
N GLU A 14 -19.82 5.02 2.26
CA GLU A 14 -19.78 3.75 1.51
C GLU A 14 -19.76 3.95 -0.03
N ILE A 15 -20.53 4.92 -0.53
CA ILE A 15 -20.61 5.23 -1.96
C ILE A 15 -19.29 5.83 -2.46
N GLU A 16 -18.72 6.77 -1.71
CA GLU A 16 -17.47 7.45 -2.06
C GLU A 16 -16.29 6.47 -1.99
N ALA A 17 -16.23 5.68 -0.92
CA ALA A 17 -15.25 4.62 -0.72
C ALA A 17 -15.29 3.60 -1.86
N TRP A 18 -16.48 3.15 -2.26
CA TRP A 18 -16.66 2.21 -3.36
C TRP A 18 -16.26 2.82 -4.72
N ASN A 19 -16.56 4.09 -4.96
CA ASN A 19 -16.15 4.78 -6.18
C ASN A 19 -14.63 4.91 -6.27
N LEU A 20 -13.98 5.35 -5.19
CA LEU A 20 -12.51 5.41 -5.12
C LEU A 20 -11.88 4.02 -5.33
N PHE A 21 -12.47 2.99 -4.74
CA PHE A 21 -11.99 1.62 -4.88
C PHE A 21 -12.04 1.14 -6.35
N LYS A 22 -13.16 1.36 -7.05
CA LYS A 22 -13.30 1.02 -8.48
C LYS A 22 -12.31 1.75 -9.36
N GLU A 23 -12.20 3.07 -9.15
CA GLU A 23 -11.27 3.91 -9.91
C GLU A 23 -9.83 3.41 -9.73
N THR A 24 -9.45 3.13 -8.49
CA THR A 24 -8.09 2.68 -8.17
C THR A 24 -7.79 1.26 -8.67
N ALA A 25 -8.76 0.35 -8.58
CA ALA A 25 -8.63 -1.01 -9.08
C ALA A 25 -8.64 -1.08 -10.61
N GLU A 26 -9.02 0.01 -11.29
CA GLU A 26 -9.21 0.12 -12.73
C GLU A 26 -10.06 -1.04 -13.29
N ASN A 27 -11.16 -1.35 -12.60
CA ASN A 27 -12.06 -2.44 -12.93
C ASN A 27 -13.52 -2.03 -12.74
N ASP A 28 -14.34 -2.27 -13.78
CA ASP A 28 -15.78 -1.97 -13.76
C ASP A 28 -16.61 -3.00 -12.98
N PHE A 29 -16.00 -4.12 -12.56
CA PHE A 29 -16.63 -5.24 -11.85
C PHE A 29 -17.92 -5.73 -12.54
N LYS A 30 -17.84 -5.98 -13.84
CA LYS A 30 -18.96 -6.49 -14.66
C LYS A 30 -19.35 -7.93 -14.28
N ASP A 31 -18.37 -8.73 -13.85
CA ASP A 31 -18.63 -10.05 -13.29
C ASP A 31 -19.26 -9.92 -11.90
N SER A 32 -20.43 -10.54 -11.73
CA SER A 32 -21.24 -10.38 -10.51
C SER A 32 -20.58 -11.00 -9.26
N GLU A 33 -19.84 -12.09 -9.43
CA GLU A 33 -19.18 -12.77 -8.32
C GLU A 33 -17.98 -11.96 -7.84
N LEU A 34 -17.14 -11.49 -8.78
CA LEU A 34 -16.04 -10.59 -8.50
C LEU A 34 -16.53 -9.29 -7.86
N ARG A 35 -17.61 -8.70 -8.35
CA ARG A 35 -18.19 -7.49 -7.76
C ARG A 35 -18.57 -7.71 -6.30
N SER A 36 -19.24 -8.84 -6.00
CA SER A 36 -19.63 -9.17 -4.64
C SER A 36 -18.42 -9.29 -3.71
N VAL A 37 -17.37 -10.01 -4.13
CA VAL A 37 -16.15 -10.15 -3.32
C VAL A 37 -15.43 -8.80 -3.17
N ALA A 38 -15.30 -8.03 -4.25
CA ALA A 38 -14.64 -6.73 -4.23
C ALA A 38 -15.35 -5.71 -3.33
N THR A 39 -16.69 -5.72 -3.30
CA THR A 39 -17.46 -4.88 -2.37
C THR A 39 -17.18 -5.25 -0.91
N GLU A 40 -17.10 -6.54 -0.58
CA GLU A 40 -16.75 -6.97 0.78
C GLU A 40 -15.29 -6.61 1.15
N VAL A 41 -14.36 -6.71 0.20
CA VAL A 41 -12.98 -6.23 0.37
C VAL A 41 -12.94 -4.73 0.64
N ALA A 42 -13.69 -3.93 -0.13
CA ALA A 42 -13.76 -2.48 0.07
C ALA A 42 -14.31 -2.11 1.45
N LYS A 43 -15.34 -2.83 1.94
CA LYS A 43 -15.87 -2.64 3.31
C LYS A 43 -14.82 -2.90 4.40
N LYS A 44 -13.91 -3.87 4.18
CA LYS A 44 -12.80 -4.12 5.12
C LYS A 44 -11.79 -2.98 5.21
N CYS A 45 -11.80 -2.05 4.26
CA CYS A 45 -10.98 -0.84 4.31
C CYS A 45 -11.57 0.26 5.21
N ALA A 46 -12.77 0.06 5.77
CA ALA A 46 -13.41 0.93 6.76
C ALA A 46 -13.52 2.42 6.34
N GLY A 47 -13.70 2.69 5.05
CA GLY A 47 -13.82 4.06 4.52
C GLY A 47 -12.50 4.85 4.51
N LEU A 48 -11.36 4.25 4.89
CA LEU A 48 -10.08 4.94 4.99
C LEU A 48 -9.42 5.01 3.61
N PRO A 49 -9.18 6.21 3.03
CA PRO A 49 -8.60 6.35 1.70
C PRO A 49 -7.28 5.60 1.54
N VAL A 50 -6.41 5.66 2.55
CA VAL A 50 -5.11 4.97 2.54
C VAL A 50 -5.26 3.45 2.44
N ALA A 51 -6.25 2.86 3.14
CA ALA A 51 -6.49 1.42 3.08
C ALA A 51 -7.13 1.03 1.74
N ILE A 52 -8.11 1.81 1.28
CA ILE A 52 -8.82 1.62 0.01
C ILE A 52 -7.83 1.61 -1.15
N VAL A 53 -7.01 2.66 -1.28
CA VAL A 53 -6.07 2.80 -2.40
C VAL A 53 -5.02 1.68 -2.36
N THR A 54 -4.53 1.36 -1.17
CA THR A 54 -3.51 0.31 -0.97
C THR A 54 -4.02 -1.06 -1.41
N VAL A 55 -5.20 -1.48 -0.93
CA VAL A 55 -5.79 -2.78 -1.25
C VAL A 55 -6.20 -2.85 -2.72
N ALA A 56 -6.86 -1.81 -3.24
CA ALA A 56 -7.30 -1.77 -4.63
C ALA A 56 -6.11 -1.85 -5.60
N ARG A 57 -5.01 -1.14 -5.34
CA ARG A 57 -3.78 -1.25 -6.15
C ARG A 57 -3.15 -2.63 -6.06
N ALA A 58 -3.10 -3.23 -4.87
CA ALA A 58 -2.52 -4.56 -4.68
C ALA A 58 -3.30 -5.66 -5.44
N LEU A 59 -4.62 -5.49 -5.58
CA LEU A 59 -5.51 -6.43 -6.26
C LEU A 59 -5.80 -6.07 -7.72
N ARG A 60 -5.23 -4.96 -8.22
CA ARG A 60 -5.38 -4.54 -9.61
C ARG A 60 -4.91 -5.64 -10.56
N SER A 61 -5.73 -5.90 -11.58
CA SER A 61 -5.50 -6.93 -12.61
C SER A 61 -5.32 -8.36 -12.05
N LYS A 62 -5.83 -8.64 -10.83
CA LYS A 62 -5.86 -9.98 -10.26
C LYS A 62 -7.18 -10.69 -10.56
N GLU A 63 -7.09 -12.01 -10.68
CA GLU A 63 -8.21 -12.92 -10.88
C GLU A 63 -9.00 -13.16 -9.59
N LEU A 64 -10.26 -13.60 -9.72
CA LEU A 64 -11.20 -13.80 -8.60
C LEU A 64 -10.64 -14.61 -7.42
N TYR A 65 -9.82 -15.63 -7.67
CA TYR A 65 -9.23 -16.44 -6.60
C TYR A 65 -8.35 -15.60 -5.66
N ALA A 66 -7.62 -14.62 -6.19
CA ALA A 66 -6.76 -13.73 -5.41
C ALA A 66 -7.58 -12.72 -4.60
N TRP A 67 -8.74 -12.29 -5.13
CA TRP A 67 -9.69 -11.45 -4.40
C TRP A 67 -10.30 -12.19 -3.19
N LYS A 68 -10.66 -13.46 -3.38
CA LYS A 68 -11.17 -14.32 -2.29
C LYS A 68 -10.11 -14.55 -1.21
N ASP A 69 -8.87 -14.82 -1.62
CA ASP A 69 -7.76 -14.97 -0.69
C ASP A 69 -7.48 -13.68 0.08
N ALA A 70 -7.47 -12.53 -0.60
CA ALA A 70 -7.28 -11.23 0.03
C ALA A 70 -8.39 -10.89 1.03
N LEU A 71 -9.65 -11.19 0.71
CA LEU A 71 -10.76 -11.05 1.64
C LEU A 71 -10.54 -11.91 2.89
N ALA A 72 -10.10 -13.15 2.72
CA ALA A 72 -9.81 -14.04 3.85
C ALA A 72 -8.64 -13.52 4.71
N GLN A 73 -7.60 -12.94 4.10
CA GLN A 73 -6.49 -12.31 4.83
C GLN A 73 -6.96 -11.09 5.62
N LEU A 74 -7.75 -10.19 5.00
CA LEU A 74 -8.30 -8.99 5.65
C LEU A 74 -9.31 -9.29 6.77
N GLN A 75 -9.86 -10.50 6.80
CA GLN A 75 -10.75 -10.96 7.87
C GLN A 75 -9.99 -11.54 9.08
N ARG A 76 -8.70 -11.82 8.96
CA ARG A 76 -7.91 -12.35 10.08
C ARG A 76 -7.74 -11.28 11.17
N PRO A 77 -7.73 -11.66 12.45
CA PRO A 77 -7.45 -10.73 13.54
C PRO A 77 -6.09 -10.06 13.32
N SER A 78 -6.06 -8.73 13.47
CA SER A 78 -4.82 -7.98 13.29
C SER A 78 -3.98 -8.05 14.57
N PRO A 79 -2.66 -8.33 14.50
CA PRO A 79 -1.78 -8.20 15.66
C PRO A 79 -1.67 -6.76 16.18
N SER A 80 -2.07 -5.77 15.36
CA SER A 80 -2.01 -4.34 15.69
C SER A 80 -3.10 -3.84 16.63
N ASP A 81 -4.15 -4.64 16.88
CA ASP A 81 -5.24 -4.27 17.80
C ASP A 81 -4.76 -3.99 19.24
N MET A 82 -3.49 -4.30 19.55
CA MET A 82 -2.93 -4.26 20.91
C MET A 82 -1.93 -3.14 21.21
N GLN A 83 -1.42 -2.36 20.23
CA GLN A 83 -0.29 -1.44 20.57
C GLN A 83 0.07 -0.27 19.61
N SER A 84 -0.33 -0.28 18.33
CA SER A 84 0.38 0.56 17.32
C SER A 84 -0.22 1.94 17.04
N GLY A 85 -1.39 2.30 17.60
CA GLY A 85 -2.08 3.56 17.30
C GLY A 85 -2.55 3.70 15.84
N VAL A 86 -2.24 2.72 14.99
CA VAL A 86 -2.68 2.62 13.59
C VAL A 86 -3.98 1.82 13.56
N PRO A 87 -5.03 2.31 12.86
CA PRO A 87 -6.27 1.56 12.72
C PRO A 87 -6.02 0.17 12.10
N ALA A 88 -6.66 -0.86 12.64
CA ALA A 88 -6.48 -2.25 12.21
C ALA A 88 -6.65 -2.45 10.69
N ALA A 89 -7.65 -1.78 10.11
CA ALA A 89 -7.91 -1.81 8.67
C ALA A 89 -6.73 -1.28 7.84
N VAL A 90 -6.02 -0.25 8.32
CA VAL A 90 -4.83 0.29 7.66
C VAL A 90 -3.67 -0.69 7.76
N TYR A 91 -3.47 -1.26 8.94
CA TYR A 91 -2.41 -2.26 9.12
C TYR A 91 -2.61 -3.47 8.21
N SER A 92 -3.81 -4.07 8.21
CA SER A 92 -4.10 -5.23 7.37
C SER A 92 -4.01 -4.89 5.88
N ALA A 93 -4.39 -3.67 5.47
CA ALA A 93 -4.20 -3.20 4.10
C ALA A 93 -2.72 -3.11 3.70
N ILE A 94 -1.88 -2.54 4.56
CA ILE A 94 -0.44 -2.43 4.34
C ILE A 94 0.21 -3.83 4.31
N GLU A 95 -0.15 -4.71 5.23
CA GLU A 95 0.34 -6.09 5.28
C GLU A 95 -0.02 -6.87 4.01
N LEU A 96 -1.28 -6.77 3.56
CA LEU A 96 -1.73 -7.37 2.31
C LEU A 96 -0.92 -6.85 1.11
N SER A 97 -0.70 -5.53 1.02
CA SER A 97 0.09 -4.93 -0.05
C SER A 97 1.55 -5.38 -0.02
N TYR A 98 2.16 -5.40 1.17
CA TYR A 98 3.53 -5.88 1.37
C TYR A 98 3.69 -7.34 0.93
N ASN A 99 2.75 -8.21 1.31
CA ASN A 99 2.78 -9.63 0.93
C ASN A 99 2.64 -9.83 -0.59
N ASN A 100 1.94 -8.92 -1.28
CA ASN A 100 1.75 -8.93 -2.72
C ASN A 100 2.90 -8.30 -3.53
N LEU A 101 3.92 -7.73 -2.88
CA LEU A 101 5.12 -7.24 -3.57
C LEU A 101 5.85 -8.39 -4.27
N LYS A 102 6.16 -8.17 -5.56
CA LYS A 102 6.64 -9.24 -6.47
C LYS A 102 8.09 -9.65 -6.25
N SER A 103 8.94 -8.79 -5.67
CA SER A 103 10.36 -9.07 -5.48
C SER A 103 10.79 -8.79 -4.04
N GLU A 104 11.82 -9.52 -3.60
CA GLU A 104 12.43 -9.31 -2.30
C GLU A 104 13.07 -7.92 -2.20
N GLU A 105 13.68 -7.42 -3.28
CA GLU A 105 14.20 -6.05 -3.33
C GLU A 105 13.12 -5.00 -3.07
N LEU A 106 11.90 -5.18 -3.60
CA LEU A 106 10.78 -4.26 -3.33
C LEU A 106 10.36 -4.32 -1.86
N LYS A 107 10.28 -5.53 -1.29
CA LYS A 107 9.97 -5.73 0.14
C LYS A 107 10.99 -5.05 1.03
N GLN A 108 12.28 -5.28 0.77
CA GLN A 108 13.37 -4.68 1.53
C GLN A 108 13.41 -3.16 1.37
N THR A 109 13.17 -2.65 0.16
CA THR A 109 13.07 -1.20 -0.10
C THR A 109 11.91 -0.59 0.67
N PHE A 110 10.74 -1.23 0.68
CA PHE A 110 9.57 -0.80 1.43
C PHE A 110 9.86 -0.72 2.94
N LEU A 111 10.49 -1.76 3.51
CA LEU A 111 10.89 -1.77 4.92
C LEU A 111 11.91 -0.68 5.23
N LEU A 112 12.88 -0.45 4.35
CA LEU A 112 13.86 0.63 4.50
C LEU A 112 13.19 2.00 4.50
N CYS A 113 12.22 2.24 3.61
CA CYS A 113 11.42 3.48 3.63
C CYS A 113 10.71 3.67 4.98
N GLY A 114 10.10 2.60 5.51
CA GLY A 114 9.45 2.62 6.82
C GLY A 114 10.41 2.94 7.97
N LEU A 115 11.65 2.46 7.90
CA LEU A 115 12.69 2.73 8.89
C LEU A 115 13.22 4.17 8.83
N LEU A 116 13.39 4.73 7.63
CA LEU A 116 13.89 6.09 7.44
C LEU A 116 12.83 7.16 7.77
N GLY A 117 11.55 6.80 7.68
CA GLY A 117 10.43 7.66 8.01
C GLY A 117 10.16 8.74 6.95
N HIS A 118 9.33 9.71 7.32
CA HIS A 118 8.72 10.71 6.41
C HIS A 118 9.69 11.70 5.73
N ASN A 119 10.97 11.78 6.15
CA ASN A 119 11.96 12.67 5.55
C ASN A 119 13.03 11.91 4.74
N ALA A 120 12.79 10.64 4.44
CA ALA A 120 13.69 9.83 3.65
C ALA A 120 13.84 10.42 2.24
N ARG A 121 15.06 10.82 1.87
CA ARG A 121 15.34 11.23 0.49
C ARG A 121 15.70 10.00 -0.32
N ALA A 122 15.49 10.06 -1.63
CA ALA A 122 15.97 9.03 -2.55
C ALA A 122 17.48 8.76 -2.36
N GLU A 123 18.26 9.79 -2.03
CA GLU A 123 19.69 9.65 -1.73
C GLU A 123 19.98 8.77 -0.52
N ASP A 124 19.12 8.82 0.50
CA ASP A 124 19.29 8.01 1.70
C ASP A 124 19.02 6.53 1.35
N LEU A 125 18.00 6.26 0.52
CA LEU A 125 17.74 4.92 -0.03
C LEU A 125 18.90 4.39 -0.88
N VAL A 126 19.54 5.24 -1.69
CA VAL A 126 20.72 4.85 -2.47
C VAL A 126 21.88 4.49 -1.55
N ARG A 127 22.16 5.33 -0.55
CA ARG A 127 23.27 5.12 0.38
C ARG A 127 23.11 3.84 1.19
N TYR A 128 21.93 3.63 1.77
CA TYR A 128 21.65 2.43 2.56
C TYR A 128 21.48 1.20 1.68
N GLY A 129 20.84 1.32 0.52
CA GLY A 129 20.69 0.22 -0.44
C GLY A 129 22.03 -0.34 -0.91
N MET A 130 22.99 0.53 -1.21
CA MET A 130 24.36 0.12 -1.56
C MET A 130 25.09 -0.47 -0.35
N GLY A 131 25.05 0.20 0.81
CA GLY A 131 25.78 -0.23 2.01
C GLY A 131 25.30 -1.56 2.58
N LEU A 132 24.00 -1.83 2.51
CA LEU A 132 23.36 -3.08 2.95
C LEU A 132 23.34 -4.16 1.86
N ARG A 133 23.79 -3.84 0.64
CA ARG A 133 23.75 -4.73 -0.54
C ARG A 133 22.33 -5.27 -0.80
N LEU A 134 21.33 -4.38 -0.76
CA LEU A 134 19.91 -4.74 -0.92
C LEU A 134 19.54 -5.12 -2.35
N PHE A 135 20.34 -4.71 -3.34
CA PHE A 135 20.04 -4.92 -4.74
C PHE A 135 21.06 -5.87 -5.37
N GLU A 136 20.57 -6.77 -6.21
CA GLU A 136 21.43 -7.70 -6.94
C GLU A 136 22.06 -7.02 -8.16
N ASN A 137 23.32 -7.38 -8.45
CA ASN A 137 24.03 -6.95 -9.67
C ASN A 137 24.14 -5.42 -9.85
N VAL A 138 24.28 -4.67 -8.76
CA VAL A 138 24.64 -3.24 -8.80
C VAL A 138 26.03 -3.03 -8.20
N ASP A 139 26.93 -2.43 -8.97
CA ASP A 139 28.33 -2.24 -8.56
C ASP A 139 28.67 -0.78 -8.28
N THR A 140 27.90 0.16 -8.84
CA THR A 140 28.14 1.59 -8.69
C THR A 140 27.00 2.32 -7.97
N VAL A 141 27.31 3.52 -7.48
CA VAL A 141 26.31 4.43 -6.91
C VAL A 141 25.26 4.80 -7.97
N GLU A 142 25.66 4.95 -9.23
CA GLU A 142 24.77 5.27 -10.35
C GLU A 142 23.81 4.10 -10.63
N ASP A 143 24.31 2.87 -10.68
CA ASP A 143 23.46 1.68 -10.85
C ASP A 143 22.46 1.53 -9.71
N THR A 144 22.92 1.75 -8.48
CA THR A 144 22.06 1.73 -7.29
C THR A 144 20.97 2.79 -7.39
N ARG A 145 21.31 4.02 -7.80
CA ARG A 145 20.34 5.10 -8.01
C ARG A 145 19.30 4.71 -9.07
N ASN A 146 19.75 4.19 -10.21
CA ASN A 146 18.86 3.73 -11.26
C ASN A 146 17.92 2.62 -10.77
N ARG A 147 18.42 1.69 -9.94
CA ARG A 147 17.61 0.62 -9.36
C ARG A 147 16.58 1.16 -8.37
N VAL A 148 16.97 2.04 -7.45
CA VAL A 148 16.05 2.70 -6.50
C VAL A 148 14.95 3.46 -7.23
N LEU A 149 15.27 4.23 -8.26
CA LEU A 149 14.28 4.97 -9.04
C LEU A 149 13.33 4.03 -9.80
N THR A 150 13.84 2.93 -10.35
CA THR A 150 13.02 1.92 -11.03
C THR A 150 12.04 1.23 -10.05
N LEU A 151 12.50 0.89 -8.85
CA LEU A 151 11.69 0.25 -7.81
C LEU A 151 10.69 1.22 -7.16
N GLY A 152 11.02 2.51 -7.10
CA GLY A 152 10.19 3.56 -6.54
C GLY A 152 9.05 4.01 -7.46
N GLN A 153 9.20 3.92 -8.78
CA GLN A 153 8.19 4.41 -9.73
C GLN A 153 6.76 3.83 -9.58
N PRO A 154 6.54 2.58 -9.15
CA PRO A 154 5.18 2.07 -8.89
C PRO A 154 4.58 2.50 -7.53
N TYR A 155 5.39 2.99 -6.59
CA TYR A 155 4.99 3.22 -5.18
C TYR A 155 5.19 4.66 -4.69
N ILE A 156 5.96 5.49 -5.40
CA ILE A 156 6.16 6.91 -5.11
C ILE A 156 4.95 7.76 -5.57
N CYS A 157 4.05 7.21 -6.40
CA CYS A 157 2.76 7.84 -6.73
C CYS A 157 1.72 7.75 -5.58
N ILE A 158 2.18 7.76 -4.34
CA ILE A 158 1.36 8.02 -3.13
C ILE A 158 1.64 9.44 -2.61
N GLU A 159 2.64 10.14 -3.14
CA GLU A 159 2.94 11.54 -2.80
C GLU A 159 3.16 12.40 -4.06
N THR A 160 2.09 12.69 -4.78
CA THR A 160 1.89 13.93 -5.56
C THR A 160 0.41 14.22 -5.70
#